data_AF-A0A3D4NPB9-F1
#
_entry.id   AF-A0A3D4NPB9-F1
#
_cell.length_a   1.000
_cell.length_b   1.000
_cell.length_c   1.000
_cell.angle_alpha   90.00
_cell.angle_beta   90.00
_cell.angle_gamma   90.00
#
_symmetry.space_group_name_H-M   'P 1'
#
loop_
_entity.id
_entity.type
_entity.pdbx_description
1 polymer ?
#
loop_
_entity_poly.entity_id
_entity_poly.type
_entity_poly.pdbx_seq_one_letter_code
_entity_poly.pdbx_strand_id
1 'polypeptide(L)'
;MADAAMVMTENGGQLVLSGFDLGRDDGLETAVIVSLFTDRRASTEQIPVELPQDDLRGYWGDISNATPSDQTGSLLWLLTREKQLPQILG
;
A
#
# COMPACT_ATOMS: atom_id res chain seq x y z
N MET A 1 -14.11 8.81 -7.11
CA MET A 1 -13.34 9.85 -7.85
C MET A 1 -12.56 9.06 -8.88
N ALA A 2 -12.69 9.34 -10.18
CA ALA A 2 -12.28 8.37 -11.20
C ALA A 2 -10.90 8.70 -11.80
N ASP A 3 -10.07 7.67 -11.90
CA ASP A 3 -8.68 7.68 -12.37
C ASP A 3 -8.60 7.53 -13.88
N ALA A 4 -7.42 7.68 -14.47
CA ALA A 4 -7.24 7.43 -15.90
C ALA A 4 -7.10 5.93 -16.17
N ALA A 5 -7.96 5.40 -17.04
CA ALA A 5 -7.94 4.01 -17.46
C ALA A 5 -6.64 3.68 -18.21
N MET A 6 -6.09 2.50 -17.93
CA MET A 6 -4.86 2.01 -18.55
C MET A 6 -5.02 0.55 -18.97
N VAL A 7 -4.51 0.22 -20.15
CA VAL A 7 -4.43 -1.16 -20.64
C VAL A 7 -2.96 -1.58 -20.71
N MET A 8 -2.66 -2.75 -20.15
CA MET A 8 -1.32 -3.33 -20.24
C MET A 8 -1.15 -4.03 -21.58
N THR A 9 -0.05 -3.71 -22.27
CA THR A 9 0.37 -4.32 -23.54
C THR A 9 1.75 -4.95 -23.37
N GLU A 10 2.20 -5.72 -24.35
CA GLU A 10 3.57 -6.27 -24.38
C GLU A 10 4.66 -5.19 -24.28
N ASN A 11 4.34 -3.94 -24.62
CA ASN A 11 5.24 -2.79 -24.61
C ASN A 11 5.06 -1.88 -23.38
N GLY A 12 4.25 -2.28 -22.40
CA GLY A 12 3.95 -1.51 -21.19
C GLY A 12 2.52 -0.97 -21.12
N GLY A 13 2.27 -0.09 -20.14
CA GLY A 13 0.95 0.48 -19.86
C GLY A 13 0.59 1.64 -20.79
N GLN A 14 -0.56 1.55 -21.46
CA GLN A 14 -1.10 2.60 -22.35
C GLN A 14 -2.35 3.22 -21.73
N LEU A 15 -2.40 4.56 -21.67
CA LEU A 15 -3.60 5.28 -21.25
C LEU A 15 -4.70 5.16 -22.30
N VAL A 16 -5.94 4.94 -21.85
CA VAL A 16 -7.10 4.83 -22.72
C VAL A 16 -7.64 6.23 -23.01
N LEU A 17 -8.06 6.48 -24.24
CA LEU A 17 -8.72 7.71 -24.65
C LEU A 17 -10.23 7.49 -24.81
N SER A 18 -11.02 8.49 -24.41
CA SER A 18 -12.46 8.57 -24.65
C SER A 18 -12.74 9.87 -25.42
N GLY A 19 -12.74 9.77 -26.76
CA GLY A 19 -12.78 10.94 -27.64
C GLY A 19 -11.52 11.79 -27.50
N PHE A 20 -11.68 13.04 -27.03
CA PHE A 20 -10.57 13.96 -26.77
C PHE A 20 -10.20 14.06 -25.27
N ASP A 21 -10.73 13.17 -24.43
CA ASP A 21 -10.43 13.09 -23.00
C ASP A 21 -9.75 11.74 -22.66
N LEU A 22 -9.19 11.62 -21.46
CA LEU A 22 -8.72 10.34 -20.93
C LEU A 22 -9.94 9.49 -20.52
N GLY A 23 -9.93 8.22 -20.94
CA GLY A 23 -10.84 7.22 -20.40
C GLY A 23 -10.62 7.10 -18.89
N ARG A 24 -11.69 6.87 -18.14
CA ARG A 24 -11.62 6.77 -16.68
C ARG A 24 -11.79 5.35 -16.18
N ASP A 25 -11.12 5.03 -15.06
CA ASP A 25 -11.11 3.77 -14.32
C ASP A 25 -11.22 4.07 -12.82
N ASP A 26 -11.69 3.13 -12.01
CA ASP A 26 -11.80 3.24 -10.55
C ASP A 26 -10.58 2.60 -9.84
N GLY A 27 -9.41 2.61 -10.50
CA GLY A 27 -8.23 1.84 -10.13
C GLY A 27 -7.39 2.39 -8.97
N LEU A 28 -7.19 3.70 -8.87
CA LEU A 28 -6.46 4.35 -7.76
C LEU A 28 -7.28 4.33 -6.48
N GLU A 29 -8.60 4.58 -6.56
CA GLU A 29 -9.48 4.46 -5.39
C GLU A 29 -9.35 3.05 -4.80
N THR A 30 -9.38 2.04 -5.67
CA THR A 30 -9.14 0.64 -5.29
C THR A 30 -7.72 0.45 -4.73
N ALA A 31 -6.68 0.98 -5.38
CA ALA A 31 -5.29 0.83 -4.93
C ALA A 31 -5.05 1.50 -3.56
N VAL A 32 -5.68 2.65 -3.30
CA VAL A 32 -5.64 3.34 -2.01
C VAL A 32 -6.34 2.51 -0.95
N ILE A 33 -7.53 1.97 -1.23
CA ILE A 33 -8.25 1.09 -0.31
C ILE A 33 -7.39 -0.14 0.01
N VAL A 34 -6.82 -0.80 -1.01
CA VAL A 34 -5.92 -1.94 -0.81
C VAL A 34 -4.73 -1.54 0.05
N SER A 35 -4.09 -0.39 -0.20
CA SER A 35 -2.93 0.07 0.59
C SER A 35 -3.29 0.36 2.06
N LEU A 36 -4.46 0.96 2.32
CA LEU A 36 -4.90 1.30 3.68
C LEU A 36 -5.30 0.07 4.50
N PHE A 37 -5.79 -0.99 3.84
CA PHE A 37 -6.34 -2.17 4.50
C PHE A 37 -5.49 -3.44 4.32
N THR A 38 -4.28 -3.32 3.77
CA THR A 38 -3.28 -4.40 3.76
C THR A 38 -1.97 -3.90 4.34
N ASP A 39 -1.27 -4.78 5.05
CA ASP A 39 0.03 -4.47 5.62
C ASP A 39 1.12 -4.70 4.58
N ARG A 40 1.99 -3.71 4.40
CA ARG A 40 3.26 -3.89 3.75
C ARG A 40 4.26 -4.48 4.75
N ARG A 41 5.14 -5.36 4.28
CA ARG A 41 6.26 -5.87 5.08
C ARG A 41 7.27 -4.77 5.37
N ALA A 42 7.57 -4.54 6.64
CA ALA A 42 8.66 -3.68 7.09
C ALA A 42 9.99 -4.43 7.07
N SER A 43 11.09 -3.72 6.81
CA SER A 43 12.43 -4.22 7.11
C SER A 43 12.72 -4.14 8.61
N THR A 44 13.71 -4.90 9.07
CA THR A 44 14.16 -4.90 10.47
C THR A 44 14.54 -3.51 10.97
N GLU A 45 15.09 -2.65 10.11
CA GLU A 45 15.49 -1.28 10.45
C GLU A 45 14.30 -0.32 10.53
N GLN A 46 13.17 -0.68 9.92
CA GLN A 46 11.96 0.13 9.92
C GLN A 46 11.08 -0.14 11.14
N ILE A 47 11.21 -1.32 11.78
CA ILE A 47 10.42 -1.68 12.95
C ILE A 47 10.96 -0.90 14.17
N PRO A 48 10.14 -0.04 14.81
CA PRO A 48 10.52 0.65 16.05
C PRO A 48 10.99 -0.33 17.12
N VAL A 49 11.97 0.07 17.94
CA VAL A 49 12.57 -0.80 18.97
C VAL A 49 11.57 -1.22 20.05
N GLU A 50 10.48 -0.47 20.21
CA GLU A 50 9.40 -0.75 21.15
C GLU A 50 8.44 -1.85 20.66
N LEU A 51 8.51 -2.22 19.37
CA LEU A 51 7.69 -3.28 18.77
C LEU A 51 8.47 -4.61 18.64
N PRO A 52 7.76 -5.75 18.57
CA PRO A 52 8.40 -7.04 18.32
C PRO A 52 9.14 -7.04 16.99
N GLN A 53 10.46 -7.28 17.04
CA GLN A 53 11.33 -7.27 15.85
C GLN A 53 11.10 -8.48 14.94
N ASP A 54 10.38 -9.49 15.41
CA ASP A 54 9.96 -10.68 14.69
C ASP A 54 8.50 -10.59 14.19
N ASP A 55 7.88 -9.40 14.21
CA ASP A 55 6.53 -9.22 13.67
C ASP A 55 6.55 -9.35 12.14
N LEU A 56 6.16 -10.54 11.66
CA LEU A 56 6.15 -10.89 10.25
C LEU A 56 4.83 -10.49 9.55
N ARG A 57 4.31 -9.29 9.81
CA ARG A 57 3.20 -8.75 9.02
C ARG A 57 3.63 -8.39 7.60
N GLY A 58 2.66 -8.44 6.69
CA GLY A 58 2.85 -8.23 5.25
C GLY A 58 1.78 -8.92 4.42
N TYR A 59 1.59 -8.49 3.18
CA TYR A 59 0.68 -9.13 2.24
C TYR A 59 1.31 -10.41 1.67
N TRP A 60 0.60 -11.54 1.83
CA TRP A 60 1.08 -12.85 1.39
C TRP A 60 1.29 -12.96 -0.13
N GLY A 61 0.61 -12.11 -0.92
CA GLY A 61 0.77 -12.08 -2.38
C GLY A 61 2.14 -11.60 -2.83
N ASP A 62 2.92 -10.95 -1.95
CA ASP A 62 4.23 -10.41 -2.31
C ASP A 62 5.39 -11.42 -2.13
N ILE A 63 5.12 -12.64 -1.69
CA ILE A 63 6.15 -13.66 -1.41
C ILE A 63 7.01 -13.98 -2.64
N SER A 64 6.43 -13.90 -3.84
CA SER A 64 7.09 -14.29 -5.10
C SER A 64 7.10 -13.17 -6.14
N ASN A 65 7.10 -11.90 -5.71
CA ASN A 65 7.15 -10.79 -6.65
C ASN A 65 8.49 -10.77 -7.39
N ALA A 66 8.44 -10.47 -8.70
CA ALA A 66 9.63 -10.41 -9.55
C ALA A 66 10.57 -9.27 -9.12
N THR A 67 10.01 -8.18 -8.60
CA THR A 67 10.76 -7.03 -8.09
C THR A 67 10.63 -6.96 -6.57
N PRO A 68 11.73 -6.90 -5.80
CA PRO A 68 11.66 -6.79 -4.33
C PRO A 68 10.95 -5.52 -3.82
N SER A 69 10.87 -4.48 -4.65
CA SER A 69 10.18 -3.23 -4.34
C SER A 69 8.67 -3.29 -4.57
N ASP A 70 8.17 -4.30 -5.31
CA ASP A 70 6.73 -4.52 -5.46
C ASP A 70 6.23 -5.12 -4.16
N GLN A 71 5.66 -4.27 -3.31
CA GLN A 71 5.06 -4.67 -2.05
C GLN A 71 3.73 -3.96 -1.88
N THR A 72 2.70 -4.74 -1.65
CA THR A 72 1.33 -4.33 -1.44
C THR A 72 1.13 -3.89 0.00
N GLY A 73 0.27 -2.88 0.20
CA GLY A 73 -0.10 -2.41 1.53
C GLY A 73 0.64 -1.16 1.99
N SER A 74 0.50 -0.85 3.27
CA SER A 74 1.12 0.31 3.92
C SER A 74 1.87 -0.07 5.19
N LEU A 75 2.73 0.84 5.65
CA LEU A 75 3.46 0.70 6.92
C LEU A 75 2.72 1.38 8.08
N LEU A 76 1.42 1.65 7.95
CA LEU A 76 0.64 2.35 8.97
C LEU A 76 0.57 1.60 10.29
N TRP A 77 0.79 0.28 10.29
CA TRP A 77 0.86 -0.54 11.50
C TRP A 77 2.11 -0.26 12.36
N LEU A 78 3.16 0.35 11.79
CA LEU A 78 4.33 0.82 12.54
C LEU A 78 4.01 2.07 13.39
N LEU A 79 2.90 2.76 13.07
CA LEU A 79 2.43 3.87 13.87
C LEU A 79 1.89 3.30 15.19
N THR A 80 2.73 3.31 16.22
CA THR A 80 2.37 2.94 17.59
C THR A 80 1.15 3.75 18.01
N ARG A 81 -0.01 3.12 18.04
CA ARG A 81 -1.22 3.78 18.55
C ARG A 81 -1.20 3.75 20.06
N GLU A 82 -0.68 4.80 20.65
CA GLU A 82 -0.98 5.11 22.04
C GLU A 82 -2.40 5.67 22.10
N LYS A 83 -3.32 4.98 22.78
CA LYS A 83 -4.56 5.64 23.19
C LYS A 83 -4.17 6.65 24.26
N GLN A 84 -4.45 7.93 24.03
CA GLN A 84 -4.38 8.93 25.10
C GLN A 84 -5.40 8.58 26.18
N LEU A 85 -4.92 7.93 27.24
CA LEU A 85 -5.65 7.75 28.48
C LEU A 85 -5.20 8.88 29.42
N PRO A 86 -6.08 9.45 30.26
CA PRO A 86 -5.70 10.53 31.18
C PRO A 86 -4.46 10.19 32.02
N GLN A 87 -4.36 8.92 32.44
CA GLN A 87 -3.22 8.32 33.16
C GLN A 87 -1.88 8.25 32.40
N ILE A 88 -1.84 8.52 31.10
CA ILE A 88 -0.62 8.55 30.28
C ILE A 88 -0.08 10.00 30.15
N LEU A 89 -0.91 11.02 30.40
CA LEU A 89 -0.55 12.43 30.21
C LEU A 89 0.07 13.14 31.43
N GLY A 90 0.23 12.46 32.55
CA GLY A 90 0.75 13.03 33.81
C GLY A 90 -0.25 12.97 34.95
#